data_AF-A0A1F3VKB2-F1
#
_entry.id   AF-A0A1F3VKB2-F1
#
_cell.length_a   1.000
_cell.length_b   1.000
_cell.length_c   1.000
_cell.angle_alpha   90.00
_cell.angle_beta   90.00
_cell.angle_gamma   90.00
#
_symmetry.space_group_name_H-M   'P 1'
#
loop_
_entity.id
_entity.type
_entity.pdbx_description
1 polymer ?
#
loop_
_entity_poly.entity_id
_entity_poly.type
_entity_poly.pdbx_seq_one_letter_code
_entity_poly.pdbx_strand_id
1 'polypeptide(L)'
;MIMDDQENEGFRMNTFFRTPFKSLLILFLIILANAGLGFTQPIQECPDKFAGVVTKVLHPGPTQNAPDWIEIHFDMVEKMNGNPSANPVIKILKYGPFNFVVGEEYIVSLRNGFLCTSQLSK
;
A
#
# COMPACT_ATOMS: atom_id res chain seq x y z
N MET A 1 -34.53 -42.75 -23.05
CA MET A 1 -34.50 -44.15 -22.59
C MET A 1 -33.73 -44.92 -23.65
N ILE A 2 -32.68 -45.64 -23.22
CA ILE A 2 -31.79 -46.51 -24.01
C ILE A 2 -30.77 -45.69 -24.84
N MET A 3 -29.50 -45.56 -24.42
CA MET A 3 -28.41 -46.56 -24.43
C MET A 3 -28.21 -47.10 -25.85
N ASP A 4 -27.04 -47.31 -26.42
CA ASP A 4 -25.64 -47.24 -26.04
C ASP A 4 -24.88 -47.42 -27.38
N ASP A 5 -23.54 -47.45 -27.32
CA ASP A 5 -22.70 -48.25 -28.23
C ASP A 5 -22.62 -47.86 -29.71
N GLN A 6 -21.55 -48.18 -30.44
CA GLN A 6 -20.12 -48.39 -30.22
C GLN A 6 -19.57 -48.53 -31.66
N GLU A 7 -18.26 -48.32 -31.81
CA GLU A 7 -17.34 -49.01 -32.74
C GLU A 7 -17.80 -49.43 -34.15
N ASN A 8 -17.08 -48.91 -35.16
CA ASN A 8 -16.31 -49.76 -36.10
C ASN A 8 -15.45 -48.83 -36.99
N GLU A 9 -14.14 -48.76 -36.75
CA GLU A 9 -13.12 -49.63 -37.34
C GLU A 9 -12.91 -49.39 -38.85
N GLY A 10 -11.69 -48.95 -39.17
CA GLY A 10 -11.06 -49.29 -40.45
C GLY A 10 -10.64 -48.09 -41.30
N PHE A 11 -9.38 -47.67 -41.19
CA PHE A 11 -8.42 -47.97 -42.26
C PHE A 11 -6.99 -47.72 -41.80
N ARG A 12 -6.21 -48.81 -41.76
CA ARG A 12 -4.75 -48.81 -41.68
C ARG A 12 -4.17 -48.47 -43.06
N MET A 13 -3.08 -47.71 -43.12
CA MET A 13 -1.78 -48.26 -43.48
C MET A 13 -0.65 -47.23 -43.44
N ASN A 14 0.42 -47.65 -42.76
CA ASN A 14 1.83 -47.51 -43.13
C ASN A 14 2.36 -46.12 -43.52
N THR A 15 3.23 -45.56 -42.68
CA THR A 15 4.68 -45.66 -42.92
C THR A 15 5.49 -45.12 -41.73
N PHE A 16 6.39 -45.97 -41.23
CA PHE A 16 7.80 -45.65 -41.02
C PHE A 16 8.12 -44.25 -40.45
N PHE A 17 8.34 -44.14 -39.14
CA PHE A 17 9.53 -43.46 -38.60
C PHE A 17 9.69 -43.79 -37.11
N ARG A 18 10.79 -44.48 -36.82
CA ARG A 18 11.23 -44.95 -35.51
C ARG A 18 12.11 -43.85 -34.90
N THR A 19 11.62 -43.06 -33.94
CA THR A 19 12.47 -42.27 -33.04
C THR A 19 11.91 -42.25 -31.61
N PRO A 20 12.72 -42.51 -30.57
CA PRO A 20 12.26 -42.51 -29.19
C PRO A 20 12.46 -41.12 -28.56
N PHE A 21 11.50 -40.21 -28.70
CA PHE A 21 11.52 -38.94 -27.98
C PHE A 21 10.90 -39.08 -26.59
N LYS A 22 11.56 -39.85 -25.71
CA LYS A 22 11.39 -39.74 -24.25
C LYS A 22 12.26 -38.59 -23.74
N SER A 23 11.93 -37.35 -24.10
CA SER A 23 12.64 -36.18 -23.55
C SER A 23 11.81 -34.90 -23.69
N LEU A 24 10.60 -34.91 -23.14
CA LEU A 24 9.75 -33.71 -23.08
C LEU A 24 9.08 -33.57 -21.70
N LEU A 25 9.80 -33.94 -20.64
CA LEU A 25 9.31 -33.89 -19.25
C LEU A 25 10.27 -33.16 -18.31
N ILE A 26 11.28 -32.47 -18.85
CA ILE A 26 12.29 -31.73 -18.07
C ILE A 26 12.08 -30.20 -18.15
N LEU A 27 11.21 -29.71 -19.03
CA LEU A 27 10.96 -28.25 -19.11
C LEU A 27 9.93 -27.73 -18.08
N PHE A 28 9.16 -28.61 -17.43
CA PHE A 28 8.16 -28.18 -16.44
C PHE A 28 8.74 -27.90 -15.04
N LEU A 29 10.00 -28.28 -14.78
CA LEU A 29 10.64 -28.07 -13.46
C LEU A 29 11.38 -26.74 -13.31
N ILE A 30 11.63 -25.99 -14.39
CA ILE A 30 12.38 -24.71 -14.30
C ILE A 30 11.47 -23.54 -13.91
N ILE A 31 10.16 -23.63 -14.10
CA ILE A 31 9.24 -22.51 -13.83
C ILE A 31 9.06 -22.27 -12.31
N LEU A 32 9.33 -23.26 -11.46
CA LEU A 32 9.21 -23.11 -9.99
C LEU A 32 10.42 -22.45 -9.31
N ALA A 33 11.54 -22.25 -10.01
CA ALA A 33 12.74 -21.64 -9.42
C ALA A 33 12.69 -20.10 -9.36
N ASN A 34 11.74 -19.46 -10.05
CA ASN A 34 11.57 -18.01 -10.09
C ASN A 34 10.34 -17.55 -9.28
N ALA A 35 9.96 -18.27 -8.23
CA ALA A 35 9.17 -17.68 -7.15
C ALA A 35 10.08 -16.69 -6.42
N GLY A 36 10.25 -15.52 -7.04
CA GLY A 36 10.97 -14.40 -6.48
C GLY A 36 10.44 -14.14 -5.07
N LEU A 37 11.35 -14.12 -4.11
CA LEU A 37 11.12 -13.48 -2.82
C LEU A 37 10.84 -12.01 -3.12
N GLY A 38 9.57 -11.71 -3.39
CA GLY A 38 9.07 -10.35 -3.38
C GLY A 38 9.28 -9.85 -1.96
N PHE A 39 10.35 -9.09 -1.75
CA PHE A 39 10.48 -8.25 -0.58
C PHE A 39 9.37 -7.21 -0.68
N THR A 40 8.18 -7.55 -0.18
CA THR A 40 7.18 -6.57 0.16
C THR A 40 7.79 -5.78 1.32
N GLN A 41 8.30 -4.58 1.02
CA GLN A 41 8.63 -3.64 2.08
C GLN A 41 7.38 -3.50 2.95
N PRO A 42 7.46 -3.73 4.27
CA PRO A 42 6.30 -3.59 5.11
C PRO A 42 5.78 -2.16 4.92
N ILE A 43 4.52 -2.04 4.48
CA ILE A 43 3.84 -0.76 4.33
C ILE A 43 3.96 -0.09 5.70
N GLN A 44 4.65 1.05 5.73
CA GLN A 44 4.92 1.72 6.99
C GLN A 44 3.60 2.36 7.48
N GLU A 45 2.79 1.60 8.21
CA GLU A 45 1.44 1.97 8.64
C GLU A 45 1.43 3.20 9.56
N CYS A 46 0.49 4.11 9.38
CA CYS A 46 0.31 5.25 10.28
C CYS A 46 -0.86 4.94 11.21
N PRO A 47 -0.57 4.53 12.46
CA PRO A 47 -1.57 3.90 13.33
C PRO A 47 -2.69 4.87 13.72
N ASP A 48 -2.37 6.15 13.87
CA ASP A 48 -3.32 7.15 14.33
C ASP A 48 -3.92 7.90 13.13
N LYS A 49 -5.25 8.03 13.11
CA LYS A 49 -5.95 8.78 12.06
C LYS A 49 -7.15 9.52 12.65
N PHE A 50 -7.31 10.78 12.29
CA PHE A 50 -8.41 11.62 12.75
C PHE A 50 -8.78 12.67 11.70
N ALA A 51 -10.00 13.19 11.79
CA ALA A 51 -10.40 14.43 11.15
C ALA A 51 -10.41 15.55 12.21
N GLY A 52 -9.87 16.72 11.86
CA GLY A 52 -9.76 17.83 12.80
C GLY A 52 -9.64 19.18 12.12
N VAL A 53 -10.11 20.22 12.81
CA VAL A 53 -10.02 21.61 12.35
C VAL A 53 -8.75 22.25 12.89
N VAL A 54 -8.00 22.93 12.02
CA VAL A 54 -6.80 23.67 12.43
C VAL A 54 -7.21 24.88 13.24
N THR A 55 -6.84 24.92 14.51
CA THR A 55 -7.15 26.04 15.40
C THR A 55 -6.04 27.07 15.44
N LYS A 56 -4.77 26.62 15.34
CA LYS A 56 -3.59 27.49 15.40
C LYS A 56 -2.43 26.92 14.59
N VAL A 57 -1.69 27.82 13.95
CA VAL A 57 -0.38 27.53 13.33
C VAL A 57 0.64 28.46 13.97
N LEU A 58 1.63 27.91 14.65
CA LEU A 58 2.67 28.65 15.37
C LEU A 58 4.03 28.42 14.71
N HIS A 59 4.76 29.51 14.47
CA HIS A 59 6.16 29.45 14.05
C HIS A 59 7.03 29.87 15.24
N PRO A 60 7.68 28.93 15.96
CA PRO A 60 8.55 29.26 17.10
C PRO A 60 9.83 30.02 16.72
N GLY A 61 10.06 30.25 15.42
CA GLY A 61 11.29 30.84 14.90
C GLY A 61 12.36 29.77 14.61
N PRO A 62 13.34 30.11 13.76
CA PRO A 62 14.42 29.20 13.43
C PRO A 62 15.35 29.03 14.63
N THR A 63 15.65 27.79 15.00
CA THR A 63 16.72 27.48 15.96
C THR A 63 18.05 27.41 15.22
N GLN A 64 19.11 28.03 15.76
CA GLN A 64 20.44 27.96 15.14
C GLN A 64 20.87 26.49 14.96
N ASN A 65 21.28 26.13 13.75
CA ASN A 65 21.71 24.79 13.35
C ASN A 65 20.63 23.68 13.40
N ALA A 66 19.34 24.02 13.40
CA ALA A 66 18.27 23.04 13.28
C ALA A 66 17.32 23.37 12.12
N PRO A 67 16.56 22.39 11.60
CA PRO A 67 15.50 22.66 10.64
C PRO A 67 14.46 23.62 11.22
N ASP A 68 13.87 24.45 10.35
CA ASP A 68 12.80 25.39 10.74
C ASP A 68 11.45 24.64 10.77
N TRP A 69 10.81 24.60 11.94
CA TRP A 69 9.59 23.85 12.19
C TRP A 69 8.41 24.79 12.46
N ILE A 70 7.21 24.32 12.16
CA ILE A 70 5.95 24.94 12.59
C ILE A 70 5.11 23.94 13.38
N GLU A 71 4.41 24.44 14.38
CA GLU A 71 3.49 23.69 15.22
C GLU A 71 2.05 23.94 14.79
N ILE A 72 1.29 22.88 14.62
CA ILE A 72 -0.08 22.95 14.13
C ILE A 72 -0.98 22.28 15.15
N HIS A 73 -1.95 23.05 15.62
CA HIS A 73 -2.90 22.64 16.64
C HIS A 73 -4.22 22.30 15.98
N PHE A 74 -4.74 21.13 16.31
CA PHE A 74 -6.04 20.66 15.86
C PHE A 74 -7.03 20.61 17.02
N ASP A 75 -8.26 20.99 16.72
CA ASP A 75 -9.43 20.53 17.46
C ASP A 75 -9.97 19.28 16.75
N MET A 76 -10.01 18.16 17.45
CA MET A 76 -10.36 16.88 16.84
C MET A 76 -11.87 16.76 16.71
N VAL A 77 -12.36 16.65 15.47
CA VAL A 77 -13.78 16.50 15.16
C VAL A 77 -14.18 15.03 15.23
N GLU A 78 -13.38 14.15 14.62
CA GLU A 78 -13.66 12.73 14.56
C GLU A 78 -12.38 11.90 14.69
N LYS A 79 -12.42 10.89 15.56
CA LYS A 79 -11.37 9.87 15.66
C LYS A 79 -11.68 8.72 14.70
N MET A 80 -10.80 8.48 13.73
CA MET A 80 -11.00 7.42 12.72
C MET A 80 -10.25 6.13 13.06
N ASN A 81 -9.02 6.22 13.57
CA ASN A 81 -8.20 5.05 13.92
C ASN A 81 -7.18 5.38 15.03
N GLY A 82 -6.70 4.32 15.70
CA GLY A 82 -5.62 4.41 16.67
C GLY A 82 -6.04 5.07 17.98
N ASN A 83 -5.14 5.86 18.58
CA ASN A 83 -5.44 6.63 19.78
C ASN A 83 -4.78 8.03 19.75
N PRO A 84 -5.21 8.90 18.80
CA PRO A 84 -4.72 10.27 18.76
C PRO A 84 -5.04 11.02 20.06
N SER A 85 -4.20 12.01 20.39
CA SER A 85 -4.45 12.95 21.49
C SER A 85 -5.78 13.68 21.27
N ALA A 86 -6.50 14.02 22.34
CA ALA A 86 -7.74 14.78 22.25
C ALA A 86 -7.57 16.15 21.58
N ASN A 87 -6.42 16.80 21.81
CA ASN A 87 -5.99 18.02 21.13
C ASN A 87 -4.65 17.76 20.44
N PRO A 88 -4.65 17.21 19.21
CA PRO A 88 -3.42 16.88 18.50
C PRO A 88 -2.59 18.14 18.22
N VAL A 89 -1.29 18.05 18.52
CA VAL A 89 -0.30 19.03 18.08
C VAL A 89 0.71 18.29 17.24
N ILE A 90 0.92 18.76 16.01
CA ILE A 90 1.87 18.16 15.08
C ILE A 90 2.97 19.16 14.75
N LYS A 91 4.17 18.64 14.46
CA LYS A 91 5.32 19.42 14.01
C LYS A 91 5.63 19.07 12.58
N ILE A 92 5.66 20.08 11.72
CA ILE A 92 6.06 19.91 10.32
C ILE A 92 7.15 20.90 9.94
N LEU A 93 7.91 20.59 8.89
CA LEU A 93 8.91 21.50 8.35
C LEU A 93 8.20 22.71 7.73
N LYS A 94 8.67 23.92 8.05
CA LYS A 94 8.10 25.17 7.53
C LYS A 94 8.10 25.22 5.99
N TYR A 95 9.17 24.72 5.38
CA TYR A 95 9.35 24.65 3.94
C TYR A 95 9.10 23.24 3.39
N GLY A 96 8.30 22.45 4.11
CA GLY A 96 7.89 21.10 3.70
C GLY A 96 6.77 21.10 2.66
N PRO A 97 6.32 19.90 2.23
CA PRO A 97 5.27 19.76 1.22
C PRO A 97 3.84 19.98 1.77
N PHE A 98 3.70 20.12 3.09
CA PHE A 98 2.40 20.25 3.75
C PHE A 98 2.15 21.71 4.14
N ASN A 99 0.94 22.18 3.85
CA ASN A 99 0.50 23.52 4.23
C ASN A 99 -0.92 23.41 4.82
N PHE A 100 -1.13 24.09 5.95
CA PHE A 100 -2.36 24.04 6.71
C PHE A 100 -2.88 25.45 6.93
N VAL A 101 -4.20 25.60 6.81
CA VAL A 101 -4.88 26.89 6.96
C VAL A 101 -5.75 26.84 8.20
N VAL A 102 -5.68 27.86 9.04
CA VAL A 102 -6.51 27.98 10.24
C VAL A 102 -7.99 28.04 9.85
N GLY A 103 -8.82 27.25 10.52
CA GLY A 103 -10.26 27.13 10.27
C GLY A 103 -10.64 26.02 9.30
N GLU A 104 -9.69 25.44 8.57
CA GLU A 104 -9.95 24.33 7.63
C GLU A 104 -9.88 22.97 8.33
N GLU A 105 -10.69 22.02 7.87
CA GLU A 105 -10.72 20.65 8.36
C GLU A 105 -9.82 19.74 7.52
N TYR A 106 -9.02 18.89 8.17
CA TYR A 106 -8.15 17.94 7.51
C TYR A 106 -8.33 16.54 8.10
N ILE A 107 -8.25 15.55 7.21
CA ILE A 107 -8.00 14.16 7.57
C ILE A 107 -6.48 13.98 7.70
N VAL A 108 -6.03 13.65 8.89
CA VAL A 108 -4.61 13.56 9.27
C VAL A 108 -4.29 12.14 9.69
N SER A 109 -3.16 11.62 9.21
CA SER A 109 -2.60 10.36 9.71
C SER A 109 -1.23 10.58 10.34
N LEU A 110 -1.02 10.00 11.52
CA LEU A 110 0.17 10.18 12.34
C LEU A 110 0.84 8.86 12.68
N ARG A 111 2.13 8.95 12.96
CA ARG A 111 2.92 7.90 13.59
C ARG A 111 3.82 8.53 14.63
N ASN A 112 3.65 8.18 15.90
CA ASN A 112 4.43 8.73 17.02
C ASN A 112 4.43 10.27 17.04
N GLY A 113 3.30 10.90 16.69
CA GLY A 113 3.16 12.36 16.62
C GLY A 113 3.73 13.01 15.35
N PHE A 114 4.37 12.25 14.46
CA PHE A 114 4.84 12.76 13.17
C PHE A 114 3.79 12.57 12.10
N LEU A 115 3.68 13.58 11.23
CA LEU A 115 2.75 13.57 10.10
C LEU A 115 3.19 12.55 9.05
N CYS A 116 2.29 11.63 8.71
CA CYS A 116 2.45 10.77 7.56
C CYS A 116 1.78 11.35 6.32
N THR A 117 0.48 11.63 6.43
CA THR A 117 -0.33 12.22 5.35
C THR A 117 -1.34 13.20 5.92
N SER A 118 -1.74 14.15 5.09
CA SER A 118 -2.83 15.08 5.35
C SER A 118 -3.62 15.31 4.08
N GLN A 119 -4.94 15.35 4.20
CA GLN A 119 -5.85 15.65 3.11
C GLN A 119 -6.92 16.62 3.60
N LEU A 120 -7.22 17.66 2.81
CA LEU A 120 -8.32 18.58 3.11
C LEU A 120 -9.65 17.82 3.06
N SER A 121 -10.42 17.90 4.15
CA SER A 121 -11.78 17.38 4.28
C SER A 121 -12.70 18.44 3.68
N LYS A 122 -13.19 18.22 2.46
CA LYS A 122 -14.02 19.19 1.72
C LYS A 122 -15.46 19.21 2.22
#